data_AF-A0A0B5A1B4-F1
#
_entry.id   AF-A0A0B5A1B4-F1
#
_cell.length_a   1.000
_cell.length_b   1.000
_cell.length_c   1.000
_cell.angle_alpha   90.00
_cell.angle_beta   90.00
_cell.angle_gamma   90.00
#
_symmetry.space_group_name_H-M   'P 1'
#
loop_
_entity.id
_entity.type
_entity.pdbx_description
1 polymer ?
#
loop_
_entity_poly.entity_id
_entity_poly.type
_entity_poly.pdbx_seq_one_letter_code
_entity_poly.pdbx_strand_id
1 'polypeptide(L)'
;MSSSPIPTIALGGSANHINVGRIAFGCMGMTWTEPAKMTPDAEAFKTIKAAVDAGSNFLNTGAFYGPPSDPYANLKLLRRFYDAHPEYKDKTVLSVKGGMDTPAYQAKGMAGLKADASVEALEIDLRAIREHLGTDQGGKNVDVYEVARRDTSMSVTQAMLNMLSLSTQTYTDAEGNKVTGKGLFDHISLSELGLASIQEAVKAAPVACVELEVSPWELEVFTSGIVEFCEANNLPILAYSPVGKGLLTGTIKSAADIPEGDVRSHMDRLNKDNIAKNLELANEFVQLAEKQSPKVTPAQLGLAWLVASSKVMIPLPGTSKASRAKENAEAAAIKLDDQTKNELDQKVKQFKVAGGRYNEAARNNHALMG
;
A
#
# COMPACT_ATOMS: atom_id res chain seq x y z
N MET A 1 -17.55 19.83 7.69
CA MET A 1 -16.61 18.93 7.00
C MET A 1 -16.82 19.12 5.51
N SER A 2 -15.78 19.48 4.75
CA SER A 2 -15.89 19.51 3.29
C SER A 2 -16.19 18.10 2.80
N SER A 3 -17.17 17.93 1.93
CA SER A 3 -17.40 16.66 1.25
C SER A 3 -16.14 16.26 0.48
N SER A 4 -15.74 14.99 0.55
CA SER A 4 -14.63 14.47 -0.26
C SER A 4 -14.90 14.72 -1.75
N PRO A 5 -13.89 15.13 -2.54
CA PRO A 5 -14.05 15.36 -3.98
C PRO A 5 -14.16 14.06 -4.79
N ILE A 6 -13.84 12.90 -4.19
CA ILE A 6 -13.98 11.57 -4.79
C ILE A 6 -14.87 10.68 -3.92
N PRO A 7 -15.47 9.60 -4.48
CA PRO A 7 -16.19 8.61 -3.69
C PRO A 7 -15.36 8.09 -2.52
N THR A 8 -16.02 7.82 -1.39
CA THR A 8 -15.38 7.29 -0.18
C THR A 8 -15.93 5.91 0.18
N ILE A 9 -15.20 5.23 1.05
CA ILE A 9 -15.62 3.98 1.70
C ILE A 9 -15.16 4.00 3.16
N ALA A 10 -15.93 3.37 4.04
CA ALA A 10 -15.52 3.16 5.42
C ALA A 10 -14.41 2.10 5.51
N LEU A 11 -13.51 2.25 6.47
CA LEU A 11 -12.62 1.16 6.86
C LEU A 11 -13.40 0.02 7.54
N GLY A 12 -12.74 -1.10 7.78
CA GLY A 12 -13.30 -2.26 8.48
C GLY A 12 -13.12 -2.19 10.01
N GLY A 13 -13.56 -3.24 10.69
CA GLY A 13 -13.25 -3.47 12.11
C GLY A 13 -13.60 -2.29 13.03
N SER A 14 -12.67 -1.92 13.92
CA SER A 14 -12.83 -0.80 14.85
C SER A 14 -12.73 0.57 14.19
N ALA A 15 -12.28 0.62 12.92
CA ALA A 15 -12.13 1.83 12.12
C ALA A 15 -13.35 2.15 11.24
N ASN A 16 -14.47 1.44 11.38
CA ASN A 16 -15.64 1.56 10.49
C ASN A 16 -16.35 2.93 10.46
N HIS A 17 -15.99 3.81 11.38
CA HIS A 17 -16.45 5.19 11.44
C HIS A 17 -15.55 6.14 10.61
N ILE A 18 -14.38 5.66 10.17
CA ILE A 18 -13.41 6.41 9.39
C ILE A 18 -13.68 6.17 7.90
N ASN A 19 -13.98 7.25 7.17
CA ASN A 19 -14.16 7.21 5.72
C ASN A 19 -12.90 7.68 4.99
N VAL A 20 -12.52 6.94 3.95
CA VAL A 20 -11.38 7.25 3.11
C VAL A 20 -11.74 7.25 1.64
N GLY A 21 -11.01 8.04 0.85
CA GLY A 21 -11.19 8.11 -0.60
C GLY A 21 -10.98 6.74 -1.27
N ARG A 22 -11.68 6.50 -2.37
CA ARG A 22 -11.55 5.27 -3.18
C ARG A 22 -10.23 5.17 -3.97
N ILE A 23 -9.29 6.07 -3.72
CA ILE A 23 -7.87 5.98 -4.09
C ILE A 23 -7.06 6.42 -2.87
N ALA A 24 -6.12 5.60 -2.43
CA ALA A 24 -5.17 5.93 -1.36
C ALA A 24 -3.84 6.44 -1.95
N PHE A 25 -2.95 6.97 -1.11
CA PHE A 25 -1.66 7.52 -1.56
C PHE A 25 -0.47 6.82 -0.93
N GLY A 26 0.40 6.22 -1.77
CA GLY A 26 1.62 5.55 -1.33
C GLY A 26 2.83 6.50 -1.29
N CYS A 27 3.49 6.60 -0.14
CA CYS A 27 4.62 7.52 0.08
C CYS A 27 6.00 6.90 -0.21
N MET A 28 6.11 5.57 -0.39
CA MET A 28 7.38 4.83 -0.52
C MET A 28 8.34 5.43 -1.54
N GLY A 29 7.83 5.76 -2.73
CA GLY A 29 8.65 6.22 -3.86
C GLY A 29 9.33 7.58 -3.66
N MET A 30 9.01 8.32 -2.59
CA MET A 30 9.66 9.61 -2.30
C MET A 30 11.06 9.45 -1.70
N THR A 31 11.32 8.33 -1.01
CA THR A 31 12.54 8.14 -0.21
C THR A 31 13.18 6.77 -0.39
N TRP A 32 12.51 5.79 -1.00
CA TRP A 32 13.08 4.45 -1.23
C TRP A 32 14.01 4.43 -2.45
N THR A 33 15.10 5.17 -2.33
CA THR A 33 16.16 5.36 -3.32
C THR A 33 17.42 5.86 -2.60
N GLU A 34 18.51 6.03 -3.33
CA GLU A 34 19.74 6.63 -2.79
C GLU A 34 19.46 8.04 -2.23
N PRO A 35 20.08 8.46 -1.11
CA PRO A 35 19.79 9.74 -0.46
C PRO A 35 19.82 10.96 -1.39
N ALA A 36 20.79 11.00 -2.33
CA ALA A 36 20.92 12.09 -3.29
C ALA A 36 19.78 12.16 -4.34
N LYS A 37 18.98 11.10 -4.48
CA LYS A 37 17.85 10.99 -5.41
C LYS A 37 16.49 11.08 -4.72
N MET A 38 16.46 11.24 -3.39
CA MET A 38 15.21 11.41 -2.65
C MET A 38 14.46 12.66 -3.13
N THR A 39 13.13 12.61 -3.05
CA THR A 39 12.29 13.76 -3.42
C THR A 39 12.50 14.90 -2.42
N PRO A 40 12.89 16.11 -2.87
CA PRO A 40 13.05 17.25 -1.97
C PRO A 40 11.73 17.60 -1.25
N ASP A 41 11.82 18.05 0.00
CA ASP A 41 10.66 18.39 0.85
C ASP A 41 9.63 19.28 0.14
N ALA A 42 10.08 20.32 -0.57
CA ALA A 42 9.19 21.23 -1.27
C ALA A 42 8.36 20.54 -2.38
N GLU A 43 8.91 19.52 -3.06
CA GLU A 43 8.18 18.71 -4.05
C GLU A 43 7.30 17.65 -3.39
N ALA A 44 7.83 16.98 -2.35
CA ALA A 44 7.11 15.97 -1.60
C ALA A 44 5.85 16.56 -0.94
N PHE A 45 5.98 17.71 -0.26
CA PHE A 45 4.85 18.37 0.42
C PHE A 45 3.78 18.80 -0.59
N LYS A 46 4.18 19.39 -1.71
CA LYS A 46 3.23 19.71 -2.80
C LYS A 46 2.49 18.48 -3.29
N THR A 47 3.18 17.34 -3.38
CA THR A 47 2.60 16.09 -3.85
C THR A 47 1.63 15.48 -2.85
N ILE A 48 1.99 15.42 -1.56
CA ILE A 48 1.11 14.94 -0.49
C ILE A 48 -0.14 15.81 -0.42
N LYS A 49 0.00 17.13 -0.43
CA LYS A 49 -1.13 18.06 -0.44
C LYS A 49 -2.04 17.81 -1.64
N ALA A 50 -1.48 17.69 -2.84
CA ALA A 50 -2.26 17.45 -4.05
C ALA A 50 -3.06 16.13 -3.99
N ALA A 51 -2.50 15.06 -3.40
CA ALA A 51 -3.22 13.82 -3.16
C ALA A 51 -4.38 14.00 -2.17
N VAL A 52 -4.09 14.55 -0.99
CA VAL A 52 -5.07 14.69 0.11
C VAL A 52 -6.18 15.66 -0.27
N ASP A 53 -5.85 16.80 -0.88
CA ASP A 53 -6.83 17.79 -1.32
C ASP A 53 -7.71 17.26 -2.47
N ALA A 54 -7.21 16.29 -3.25
CA ALA A 54 -7.98 15.55 -4.24
C ALA A 54 -8.73 14.33 -3.67
N GLY A 55 -8.74 14.16 -2.33
CA GLY A 55 -9.53 13.17 -1.60
C GLY A 55 -8.80 11.86 -1.28
N SER A 56 -7.54 11.68 -1.67
CA SER A 56 -6.70 10.56 -1.22
C SER A 56 -6.16 10.80 0.18
N ASN A 57 -7.05 10.73 1.17
CA ASN A 57 -6.76 11.02 2.58
C ASN A 57 -6.11 9.85 3.34
N PHE A 58 -6.11 8.63 2.80
CA PHE A 58 -5.36 7.51 3.37
C PHE A 58 -3.92 7.53 2.83
N LEU A 59 -2.95 7.89 3.68
CA LEU A 59 -1.52 7.91 3.37
C LEU A 59 -0.87 6.62 3.88
N ASN A 60 -0.15 5.93 3.01
CA ASN A 60 0.58 4.70 3.35
C ASN A 60 2.10 4.92 3.33
N THR A 61 2.77 4.54 4.42
CA THR A 61 4.22 4.63 4.61
C THR A 61 4.76 3.37 5.31
N GLY A 62 6.06 3.35 5.65
CA GLY A 62 6.69 2.23 6.35
C GLY A 62 7.99 2.63 7.05
N ALA A 63 8.32 1.88 8.11
CA ALA A 63 9.54 2.04 8.92
C ALA A 63 10.83 1.87 8.10
N PHE A 64 10.78 1.07 7.04
CA PHE A 64 11.91 0.75 6.17
C PHE A 64 11.79 1.40 4.78
N TYR A 65 10.96 2.43 4.61
CA TYR A 65 10.82 3.17 3.36
C TYR A 65 11.95 4.19 3.17
N GLY A 66 13.18 3.71 3.20
CA GLY A 66 14.39 4.46 2.92
C GLY A 66 15.52 3.50 2.53
N PRO A 67 16.68 4.01 2.12
CA PRO A 67 17.84 3.16 1.89
C PRO A 67 18.32 2.52 3.21
N PRO A 68 19.13 1.44 3.17
CA PRO A 68 19.68 0.84 4.40
C PRO A 68 20.45 1.82 5.29
N SER A 69 21.03 2.87 4.72
CA SER A 69 21.70 3.95 5.45
C SER A 69 20.74 4.87 6.24
N ASP A 70 19.47 4.93 5.86
CA ASP A 70 18.42 5.64 6.58
C ASP A 70 17.03 5.00 6.34
N PRO A 71 16.72 3.87 7.01
CA PRO A 71 15.47 3.13 6.77
C PRO A 71 14.22 3.99 7.03
N TYR A 72 14.28 4.85 8.04
CA TYR A 72 13.17 5.68 8.51
C TYR A 72 13.00 6.99 7.71
N ALA A 73 13.68 7.14 6.57
CA ALA A 73 13.67 8.37 5.77
C ALA A 73 12.25 8.86 5.43
N ASN A 74 11.30 7.96 5.12
CA ASN A 74 9.91 8.35 4.81
C ASN A 74 9.17 8.89 6.05
N LEU A 75 9.39 8.31 7.23
CA LEU A 75 8.79 8.80 8.48
C LEU A 75 9.33 10.19 8.81
N LYS A 76 10.63 10.41 8.66
CA LYS A 76 11.26 11.72 8.84
C LYS A 76 10.71 12.75 7.85
N LEU A 77 10.47 12.36 6.60
CA LEU A 77 9.82 13.22 5.60
C LEU A 77 8.40 13.60 6.03
N LEU A 78 7.60 12.62 6.47
CA LEU A 78 6.23 12.87 6.93
C LEU A 78 6.19 13.71 8.21
N ARG A 79 7.14 13.53 9.14
CA ARG A 79 7.30 14.42 10.28
C ARG A 79 7.46 15.87 9.85
N ARG A 80 8.43 16.15 8.98
CA ARG A 80 8.66 17.51 8.47
C ARG A 80 7.43 18.06 7.72
N PHE A 81 6.72 17.21 6.98
CA PHE A 81 5.46 17.58 6.34
C PHE A 81 4.41 18.04 7.36
N TYR A 82 4.15 17.25 8.40
CA TYR A 82 3.14 17.58 9.40
C TYR A 82 3.56 18.71 10.35
N ASP A 83 4.85 18.97 10.53
CA ASP A 83 5.35 20.14 11.23
C ASP A 83 5.11 21.42 10.41
N ALA A 84 5.34 21.36 9.10
CA ALA A 84 5.10 22.47 8.18
C ALA A 84 3.61 22.70 7.87
N HIS A 85 2.79 21.65 7.95
CA HIS A 85 1.39 21.63 7.56
C HIS A 85 0.52 20.89 8.61
N PRO A 86 0.43 21.40 9.85
CA PRO A 86 -0.26 20.72 10.94
C PRO A 86 -1.75 20.47 10.68
N GLU A 87 -2.39 21.29 9.84
CA GLU A 87 -3.78 21.12 9.43
C GLU A 87 -4.04 19.83 8.64
N TYR A 88 -3.01 19.17 8.12
CA TYR A 88 -3.15 17.88 7.43
C TYR A 88 -3.19 16.70 8.40
N LYS A 89 -2.82 16.85 9.68
CA LYS A 89 -2.90 15.75 10.66
C LYS A 89 -4.32 15.23 10.82
N ASP A 90 -5.31 16.12 10.84
CA ASP A 90 -6.74 15.80 10.96
C ASP A 90 -7.40 15.47 9.61
N LYS A 91 -6.71 15.76 8.50
CA LYS A 91 -7.18 15.46 7.14
C LYS A 91 -6.75 14.09 6.65
N THR A 92 -5.84 13.42 7.35
CA THR A 92 -5.23 12.17 6.89
C THR A 92 -5.42 11.03 7.87
N VAL A 93 -5.54 9.83 7.29
CA VAL A 93 -5.34 8.56 7.98
C VAL A 93 -3.96 8.07 7.58
N LEU A 94 -3.05 7.90 8.53
CA LEU A 94 -1.69 7.45 8.32
C LEU A 94 -1.57 5.95 8.65
N SER A 95 -1.31 5.15 7.63
CA SER A 95 -0.96 3.74 7.74
C SER A 95 0.54 3.54 7.67
N VAL A 96 1.12 2.85 8.65
CA VAL A 96 2.55 2.60 8.74
C VAL A 96 2.82 1.09 8.73
N LYS A 97 3.60 0.64 7.75
CA LYS A 97 4.18 -0.71 7.73
C LYS A 97 5.35 -0.82 8.68
N GLY A 98 5.35 -1.86 9.50
CA GLY A 98 6.45 -2.20 10.40
C GLY A 98 6.61 -3.70 10.58
N GLY A 99 7.09 -4.10 11.76
CA GLY A 99 7.28 -5.48 12.16
C GLY A 99 8.36 -6.19 11.36
N MET A 100 9.39 -5.44 10.97
CA MET A 100 10.58 -5.94 10.28
C MET A 100 11.82 -5.67 11.13
N ASP A 101 12.79 -6.57 11.06
CA ASP A 101 14.12 -6.40 11.66
C ASP A 101 14.89 -5.28 10.94
N THR A 102 14.67 -4.04 11.40
CA THR A 102 15.32 -2.85 10.84
C THR A 102 16.84 -2.87 11.00
N PRO A 103 17.43 -3.27 12.15
CA PRO A 103 18.88 -3.46 12.25
C PRO A 103 19.45 -4.42 11.20
N ALA A 104 18.80 -5.55 10.94
CA ALA A 104 19.22 -6.46 9.88
C ALA A 104 19.07 -5.83 8.49
N TYR A 105 18.00 -5.07 8.24
CA TYR A 105 17.83 -4.29 7.01
C TYR A 105 18.97 -3.27 6.82
N GLN A 106 19.36 -2.53 7.85
CA GLN A 106 20.49 -1.60 7.78
C GLN A 106 21.80 -2.32 7.41
N ALA A 107 22.02 -3.51 7.98
CA ALA A 107 23.25 -4.27 7.77
C ALA A 107 23.33 -4.98 6.41
N LYS A 108 22.20 -5.46 5.86
CA LYS A 108 22.17 -6.38 4.70
C LYS A 108 21.23 -5.93 3.58
N GLY A 109 20.61 -4.77 3.70
CA GLY A 109 19.56 -4.32 2.79
C GLY A 109 18.40 -5.32 2.73
N MET A 110 17.83 -5.51 1.54
CA MET A 110 16.69 -6.41 1.34
C MET A 110 16.94 -7.85 1.80
N ALA A 111 18.19 -8.32 1.81
CA ALA A 111 18.53 -9.65 2.31
C ALA A 111 18.44 -9.77 3.84
N GLY A 112 18.40 -8.64 4.55
CA GLY A 112 18.22 -8.58 6.01
C GLY A 112 16.78 -8.36 6.45
N LEU A 113 15.86 -8.05 5.53
CA LEU A 113 14.45 -7.93 5.90
C LEU A 113 13.94 -9.27 6.42
N LYS A 114 13.45 -9.28 7.65
CA LYS A 114 12.83 -10.42 8.31
C LYS A 114 11.66 -9.95 9.15
N ALA A 115 10.51 -10.60 9.01
CA ALA A 115 9.35 -10.33 9.85
C ALA A 115 9.60 -10.82 11.29
N ASP A 116 9.18 -10.01 12.25
CA ASP A 116 9.13 -10.39 13.67
C ASP A 116 7.88 -9.77 14.29
N ALA A 117 6.90 -10.62 14.62
CA ALA A 117 5.64 -10.23 15.21
C ALA A 117 5.58 -10.50 16.72
N SER A 118 6.72 -10.75 17.36
CA SER A 118 6.79 -10.82 18.83
C SER A 118 6.44 -9.47 19.46
N VAL A 119 5.83 -9.48 20.64
CA VAL A 119 5.43 -8.25 21.34
C VAL A 119 6.63 -7.32 21.56
N GLU A 120 7.80 -7.88 21.91
CA GLU A 120 9.02 -7.11 22.14
C GLU A 120 9.51 -6.42 20.85
N ALA A 121 9.62 -7.16 19.74
CA ALA A 121 10.07 -6.59 18.47
C ALA A 121 9.09 -5.54 17.93
N LEU A 122 7.79 -5.81 17.99
CA LEU A 122 6.76 -4.87 17.56
C LEU A 122 6.76 -3.59 18.41
N GLU A 123 6.96 -3.71 19.73
CA GLU A 123 7.04 -2.54 20.60
C GLU A 123 8.28 -1.69 20.32
N ILE A 124 9.44 -2.31 20.08
CA ILE A 124 10.67 -1.61 19.68
C ILE A 124 10.43 -0.85 18.37
N ASP A 125 9.88 -1.52 17.35
CA ASP A 125 9.62 -0.92 16.05
C ASP A 125 8.61 0.23 16.14
N LEU A 126 7.48 0.04 16.84
CA LEU A 126 6.47 1.08 17.06
C LEU A 126 7.01 2.29 17.81
N ARG A 127 7.90 2.09 18.80
CA ARG A 127 8.55 3.20 19.51
C ARG A 127 9.47 3.99 18.58
N ALA A 128 10.27 3.31 17.74
CA ALA A 128 11.11 3.97 16.75
C ALA A 128 10.27 4.72 15.69
N ILE A 129 9.17 4.12 15.23
CA ILE A 129 8.21 4.77 14.31
C ILE A 129 7.68 6.07 14.94
N ARG A 130 7.20 6.01 16.19
CA ARG A 130 6.66 7.16 16.92
C ARG A 130 7.72 8.22 17.19
N GLU A 131 8.96 7.82 17.47
CA GLU A 131 10.07 8.74 17.63
C GLU A 131 10.32 9.52 16.34
N HIS A 132 10.39 8.84 15.19
CA HIS A 132 10.66 9.49 13.89
C HIS A 132 9.48 10.29 13.34
N LEU A 133 8.24 9.94 13.69
CA LEU A 133 7.06 10.78 13.51
C LEU A 133 6.93 11.87 14.59
N GLY A 134 7.76 11.80 15.63
CA GLY A 134 7.67 12.49 16.91
C GLY A 134 6.24 12.62 17.43
N THR A 135 5.51 11.51 17.40
CA THR A 135 4.12 11.38 17.85
C THR A 135 3.94 11.92 19.27
N ASP A 136 4.86 11.56 20.19
CA ASP A 136 4.86 12.02 21.58
C ASP A 136 5.28 13.50 21.77
N GLN A 137 5.62 14.17 20.67
CA GLN A 137 6.01 15.59 20.61
C GLN A 137 4.98 16.42 19.82
N GLY A 138 3.73 15.94 19.73
CA GLY A 138 2.67 16.59 18.96
C GLY A 138 2.74 16.33 17.45
N GLY A 139 3.54 15.36 17.02
CA GLY A 139 3.57 14.87 15.64
C GLY A 139 2.31 14.08 15.25
N LYS A 140 2.33 13.39 14.12
CA LYS A 140 1.20 12.57 13.67
C LYS A 140 1.19 11.22 14.41
N ASN A 141 0.00 10.80 14.86
CA ASN A 141 -0.24 9.47 15.41
C ASN A 141 -0.19 8.40 14.31
N VAL A 142 0.10 7.16 14.72
CA VAL A 142 -0.04 5.98 13.85
C VAL A 142 -1.51 5.54 13.91
N ASP A 143 -2.31 5.99 12.95
CA ASP A 143 -3.75 5.65 12.92
C ASP A 143 -3.95 4.17 12.55
N VAL A 144 -3.16 3.66 11.60
CA VAL A 144 -3.21 2.25 11.18
C VAL A 144 -1.79 1.67 11.21
N TYR A 145 -1.63 0.50 11.80
CA TYR A 145 -0.37 -0.25 11.81
C TYR A 145 -0.55 -1.62 11.17
N GLU A 146 0.42 -2.02 10.36
CA GLU A 146 0.44 -3.33 9.72
C GLU A 146 1.84 -3.93 9.76
N VAL A 147 1.93 -5.21 10.09
CA VAL A 147 3.17 -5.98 9.93
C VAL A 147 3.35 -6.22 8.44
N ALA A 148 4.50 -5.82 7.88
CA ALA A 148 4.72 -5.80 6.43
C ALA A 148 4.68 -7.20 5.79
N ARG A 149 5.07 -8.23 6.54
CA ARG A 149 5.12 -9.63 6.12
C ARG A 149 4.71 -10.54 7.27
N ARG A 150 4.18 -11.72 6.93
CA ARG A 150 3.83 -12.73 7.93
C ARG A 150 5.08 -13.21 8.68
N ASP A 151 5.02 -13.19 10.01
CA ASP A 151 5.93 -13.97 10.84
C ASP A 151 5.45 -15.44 10.88
N THR A 152 6.25 -16.33 10.31
CA THR A 152 5.92 -17.77 10.21
C THR A 152 6.31 -18.56 11.45
N SER A 153 6.95 -17.94 12.45
CA SER A 153 7.29 -18.58 13.72
C SER A 153 6.10 -18.69 14.68
N MET A 154 4.98 -18.02 14.40
CA MET A 154 3.77 -18.03 15.22
C MET A 154 2.48 -18.16 14.38
N SER A 155 1.36 -18.43 15.06
CA SER A 155 0.04 -18.40 14.41
C SER A 155 -0.39 -16.97 14.08
N VAL A 156 -1.30 -16.82 13.12
CA VAL A 156 -1.84 -15.49 12.79
C VAL A 156 -2.60 -14.95 13.99
N THR A 157 -3.38 -15.80 14.69
CA THR A 157 -4.07 -15.44 15.93
C THR A 157 -3.12 -14.84 16.96
N GLN A 158 -1.96 -15.46 17.19
CA GLN A 158 -0.99 -14.94 18.16
C GLN A 158 -0.40 -13.60 17.71
N ALA A 159 -0.05 -13.45 16.43
CA ALA A 159 0.42 -12.17 15.90
C ALA A 159 -0.63 -11.05 16.07
N MET A 160 -1.91 -11.34 15.83
CA MET A 160 -2.99 -10.37 16.02
C MET A 160 -3.17 -9.98 17.50
N LEU A 161 -3.07 -10.94 18.43
CA LEU A 161 -3.12 -10.66 19.87
C LEU A 161 -1.92 -9.82 20.32
N ASN A 162 -0.73 -10.08 19.77
CA ASN A 162 0.47 -9.28 20.03
C ASN A 162 0.27 -7.83 19.56
N MET A 163 -0.26 -7.63 18.35
CA MET A 163 -0.61 -6.30 17.83
C MET A 163 -1.66 -5.61 18.71
N LEU A 164 -2.73 -6.31 19.09
CA LEU A 164 -3.77 -5.77 19.98
C LEU A 164 -3.19 -5.28 21.31
N SER A 165 -2.25 -6.01 21.91
CA SER A 165 -1.57 -5.64 23.16
C SER A 165 -0.83 -4.30 23.09
N LEU A 166 -0.49 -3.83 21.88
CA LEU A 166 0.21 -2.58 21.62
C LEU A 166 -0.70 -1.47 21.07
N SER A 167 -1.93 -1.79 20.68
CA SER A 167 -2.91 -0.84 20.13
C SER A 167 -3.64 -0.03 21.22
N THR A 168 -4.48 0.93 20.84
CA THR A 168 -5.41 1.63 21.75
C THR A 168 -6.65 0.81 22.11
N GLN A 169 -6.80 -0.41 21.55
CA GLN A 169 -8.02 -1.17 21.64
C GLN A 169 -8.13 -2.00 22.92
N THR A 170 -9.35 -2.15 23.42
CA THR A 170 -9.68 -3.10 24.49
C THR A 170 -10.10 -4.44 23.88
N TYR A 171 -9.45 -5.53 24.29
CA TYR A 171 -9.70 -6.88 23.80
C TYR A 171 -9.81 -7.90 24.94
N THR A 172 -10.21 -9.13 24.62
CA THR A 172 -10.19 -10.24 25.57
C THR A 172 -8.89 -11.02 25.40
N ASP A 173 -8.08 -11.15 26.45
CA ASP A 173 -6.84 -11.94 26.42
C ASP A 173 -7.11 -13.46 26.49
N ALA A 174 -6.05 -14.28 26.48
CA ALA A 174 -6.15 -15.73 26.49
C ALA A 174 -6.77 -16.26 27.79
N GLU A 175 -6.67 -15.50 28.88
CA GLU A 175 -7.21 -15.78 30.20
C GLU A 175 -8.67 -15.33 30.35
N GLY A 176 -9.25 -14.66 29.33
CA GLY A 176 -10.63 -14.19 29.34
C GLY A 176 -10.83 -12.80 29.96
N ASN A 177 -9.76 -12.09 30.30
CA ASN A 177 -9.83 -10.76 30.89
C ASN A 177 -9.97 -9.69 29.81
N LYS A 178 -10.67 -8.60 30.15
CA LYS A 178 -10.70 -7.39 29.33
C LYS A 178 -9.46 -6.56 29.62
N VAL A 179 -8.59 -6.41 28.62
CA VAL A 179 -7.34 -5.64 28.72
C VAL A 179 -7.30 -4.58 27.63
N THR A 180 -6.68 -3.43 27.93
CA THR A 180 -6.45 -2.37 26.94
C THR A 180 -4.97 -2.37 26.58
N GLY A 181 -4.67 -2.30 25.28
CA GLY A 181 -3.29 -2.27 24.81
C GLY A 181 -2.53 -0.99 25.22
N LYS A 182 -1.25 -0.94 24.88
CA LYS A 182 -0.34 0.15 25.27
C LYS A 182 -0.59 1.49 24.56
N GLY A 183 -1.47 1.53 23.55
CA GLY A 183 -1.82 2.76 22.84
C GLY A 183 -0.72 3.32 21.94
N LEU A 184 0.09 2.46 21.33
CA LEU A 184 1.15 2.88 20.40
C LEU A 184 0.62 3.20 19.00
N PHE A 185 -0.54 2.66 18.62
CA PHE A 185 -1.27 2.91 17.38
C PHE A 185 -2.77 2.59 17.56
N ASP A 186 -3.63 2.99 16.63
CA ASP A 186 -5.09 2.84 16.79
C ASP A 186 -5.65 1.55 16.19
N HIS A 187 -5.46 1.33 14.89
CA HIS A 187 -6.12 0.24 14.16
C HIS A 187 -5.13 -0.72 13.49
N ILE A 188 -5.56 -1.97 13.30
CA ILE A 188 -4.75 -3.02 12.69
C ILE A 188 -5.10 -3.17 11.20
N SER A 189 -4.09 -3.19 10.34
CA SER A 189 -4.19 -3.61 8.94
C SER A 189 -3.32 -4.87 8.71
N LEU A 190 -3.65 -5.62 7.66
CA LEU A 190 -2.93 -6.82 7.24
C LEU A 190 -2.17 -6.54 5.94
N SER A 191 -1.03 -7.17 5.72
CA SER A 191 -0.27 -7.05 4.47
C SER A 191 0.21 -8.42 3.99
N GLU A 192 0.06 -8.70 2.70
CA GLU A 192 0.55 -9.92 2.02
C GLU A 192 0.12 -11.24 2.71
N LEU A 193 -1.17 -11.35 3.07
CA LEU A 193 -1.75 -12.58 3.61
C LEU A 193 -2.69 -13.26 2.62
N GLY A 194 -2.63 -14.60 2.56
CA GLY A 194 -3.63 -15.41 1.83
C GLY A 194 -4.97 -15.52 2.58
N LEU A 195 -6.00 -16.01 1.88
CA LEU A 195 -7.38 -16.08 2.39
C LEU A 195 -7.50 -16.71 3.78
N ALA A 196 -6.88 -17.87 4.01
CA ALA A 196 -6.98 -18.57 5.29
C ALA A 196 -6.42 -17.74 6.45
N SER A 197 -5.29 -17.06 6.23
CA SER A 197 -4.67 -16.17 7.20
C SER A 197 -5.53 -14.92 7.45
N ILE A 198 -6.13 -14.33 6.41
CA ILE A 198 -7.06 -13.20 6.57
C ILE A 198 -8.27 -13.62 7.41
N GLN A 199 -8.86 -14.78 7.15
CA GLN A 199 -9.98 -15.31 7.91
C GLN A 199 -9.63 -15.56 9.38
N GLU A 200 -8.43 -16.08 9.65
CA GLU A 200 -7.92 -16.25 11.01
C GLU A 200 -7.73 -14.89 11.70
N ALA A 201 -7.12 -13.92 11.03
CA ALA A 201 -6.88 -12.60 11.56
C ALA A 201 -8.17 -11.84 11.93
N VAL A 202 -9.17 -11.86 11.05
CA VAL A 202 -10.47 -11.19 11.27
C VAL A 202 -11.25 -11.82 12.42
N LYS A 203 -11.06 -13.11 12.71
CA LYS A 203 -11.63 -13.74 13.91
C LYS A 203 -10.93 -13.31 15.18
N ALA A 204 -9.62 -13.08 15.11
CA ALA A 204 -8.78 -12.76 16.27
C ALA A 204 -8.85 -11.28 16.66
N ALA A 205 -8.97 -10.37 15.69
CA ALA A 205 -8.95 -8.93 15.94
C ALA A 205 -9.81 -8.14 14.94
N PRO A 206 -10.29 -6.95 15.33
CA PRO A 206 -10.99 -6.04 14.43
C PRO A 206 -10.02 -5.41 13.41
N VAL A 207 -9.96 -5.99 12.22
CA VAL A 207 -9.08 -5.53 11.12
C VAL A 207 -9.72 -4.38 10.34
N ALA A 208 -8.94 -3.32 10.09
CA ALA A 208 -9.36 -2.12 9.36
C ALA A 208 -9.27 -2.25 7.83
N CYS A 209 -8.23 -2.90 7.31
CA CYS A 209 -8.05 -3.14 5.88
C CYS A 209 -7.01 -4.24 5.63
N VAL A 210 -6.88 -4.65 4.37
CA VAL A 210 -5.85 -5.60 3.90
C VAL A 210 -5.13 -4.99 2.71
N GLU A 211 -3.80 -4.95 2.76
CA GLU A 211 -2.96 -4.50 1.65
C GLU A 211 -2.38 -5.68 0.86
N LEU A 212 -2.62 -5.69 -0.45
CA LEU A 212 -2.21 -6.74 -1.38
C LEU A 212 -1.76 -6.15 -2.72
N GLU A 213 -0.85 -6.83 -3.42
CA GLU A 213 -0.50 -6.42 -4.78
C GLU A 213 -1.66 -6.75 -5.72
N VAL A 214 -2.19 -5.73 -6.39
CA VAL A 214 -3.28 -5.92 -7.37
C VAL A 214 -3.06 -4.98 -8.53
N SER A 215 -3.06 -5.51 -9.76
CA SER A 215 -2.91 -4.74 -10.99
C SER A 215 -3.42 -5.55 -12.18
N PRO A 216 -3.48 -5.00 -13.40
CA PRO A 216 -3.76 -5.79 -14.60
C PRO A 216 -2.81 -6.99 -14.82
N TRP A 217 -1.64 -7.01 -14.18
CA TRP A 217 -0.68 -8.12 -14.22
C TRP A 217 -0.68 -8.96 -12.94
N GLU A 218 -1.51 -8.64 -11.96
CA GLU A 218 -1.61 -9.37 -10.69
C GLU A 218 -3.07 -9.50 -10.26
N LEU A 219 -3.63 -10.70 -10.51
CA LEU A 219 -5.07 -10.96 -10.41
C LEU A 219 -5.43 -12.00 -9.35
N GLU A 220 -4.44 -12.51 -8.61
CA GLU A 220 -4.64 -13.62 -7.68
C GLU A 220 -5.75 -13.36 -6.65
N VAL A 221 -5.89 -12.10 -6.20
CA VAL A 221 -6.94 -11.69 -5.25
C VAL A 221 -8.36 -11.97 -5.75
N PHE A 222 -8.59 -11.91 -7.07
CA PHE A 222 -9.90 -12.14 -7.69
C PHE A 222 -10.22 -13.62 -7.88
N THR A 223 -9.23 -14.51 -7.78
CA THR A 223 -9.43 -15.97 -7.99
C THR A 223 -9.27 -16.79 -6.71
N SER A 224 -8.74 -16.18 -5.65
CA SER A 224 -8.41 -16.84 -4.38
C SER A 224 -9.54 -16.81 -3.35
N GLY A 225 -10.67 -16.15 -3.63
CA GLY A 225 -11.76 -15.94 -2.67
C GLY A 225 -11.55 -14.76 -1.72
N ILE A 226 -10.44 -14.02 -1.86
CA ILE A 226 -10.09 -12.89 -0.98
C ILE A 226 -11.06 -11.73 -1.19
N VAL A 227 -11.35 -11.37 -2.44
CA VAL A 227 -12.27 -10.26 -2.74
C VAL A 227 -13.66 -10.55 -2.19
N GLU A 228 -14.20 -11.75 -2.40
CA GLU A 228 -15.52 -12.17 -1.91
C GLU A 228 -15.58 -12.13 -0.38
N PHE A 229 -14.54 -12.63 0.29
CA PHE A 229 -14.47 -12.58 1.75
C PHE A 229 -14.40 -11.14 2.26
N CYS A 230 -13.56 -10.30 1.66
CA CYS A 230 -13.40 -8.90 2.06
C CYS A 230 -14.71 -8.12 1.84
N GLU A 231 -15.41 -8.35 0.73
CA GLU A 231 -16.71 -7.76 0.43
C GLU A 231 -17.81 -8.17 1.42
N ALA A 232 -17.81 -9.45 1.86
CA ALA A 232 -18.77 -9.96 2.84
C ALA A 232 -18.52 -9.39 4.24
N ASN A 233 -17.29 -8.99 4.55
CA ASN A 233 -16.89 -8.49 5.86
C ASN A 233 -16.69 -6.96 5.90
N ASN A 234 -17.03 -6.24 4.83
CA ASN A 234 -16.78 -4.79 4.68
C ASN A 234 -15.33 -4.40 4.98
N LEU A 235 -14.39 -5.16 4.42
CA LEU A 235 -12.96 -5.01 4.65
C LEU A 235 -12.30 -4.44 3.39
N PRO A 236 -11.85 -3.17 3.38
CA PRO A 236 -11.17 -2.61 2.22
C PRO A 236 -9.88 -3.33 1.85
N ILE A 237 -9.66 -3.47 0.54
CA ILE A 237 -8.40 -3.97 -0.03
C ILE A 237 -7.61 -2.76 -0.56
N LEU A 238 -6.48 -2.47 0.08
CA LEU A 238 -5.48 -1.53 -0.42
C LEU A 238 -4.66 -2.21 -1.51
N ALA A 239 -4.92 -1.88 -2.77
CA ALA A 239 -4.27 -2.46 -3.93
C ALA A 239 -2.97 -1.73 -4.26
N TYR A 240 -1.84 -2.20 -3.74
CA TYR A 240 -0.54 -1.60 -4.03
C TYR A 240 0.05 -2.06 -5.38
N SER A 241 0.99 -1.28 -5.91
CA SER A 241 1.50 -1.38 -7.29
C SER A 241 0.42 -1.35 -8.39
N PRO A 242 -0.67 -0.57 -8.27
CA PRO A 242 -1.84 -0.70 -9.14
C PRO A 242 -1.58 -0.34 -10.61
N VAL A 243 -0.51 0.43 -10.87
CA VAL A 243 -0.07 0.85 -12.20
C VAL A 243 0.96 -0.09 -12.84
N GLY A 244 1.07 -1.33 -12.35
CA GLY A 244 2.00 -2.33 -12.86
C GLY A 244 3.46 -1.89 -12.71
N LYS A 245 3.81 -1.28 -11.58
CA LYS A 245 5.16 -0.74 -11.28
C LYS A 245 5.69 0.25 -12.35
N GLY A 246 4.78 0.95 -13.02
CA GLY A 246 5.07 1.98 -14.00
C GLY A 246 4.60 1.66 -15.42
N LEU A 247 4.22 0.40 -15.70
CA LEU A 247 3.79 -0.02 -17.04
C LEU A 247 2.61 0.81 -17.57
N LEU A 248 1.65 1.22 -16.73
CA LEU A 248 0.52 2.05 -17.15
C LEU A 248 0.82 3.56 -17.25
N THR A 249 2.03 4.00 -16.92
CA THR A 249 2.35 5.44 -16.89
C THR A 249 2.74 5.99 -18.27
N GLY A 250 3.03 5.10 -19.23
CA GLY A 250 3.54 5.46 -20.56
C GLY A 250 5.00 5.91 -20.59
N THR A 251 5.69 5.95 -19.44
CA THR A 251 7.12 6.31 -19.37
C THR A 251 8.04 5.13 -19.63
N ILE A 252 7.58 3.90 -19.39
CA ILE A 252 8.31 2.66 -19.67
C ILE A 252 7.80 2.13 -21.00
N LYS A 253 8.64 2.20 -22.05
CA LYS A 253 8.35 1.67 -23.39
C LYS A 253 9.25 0.50 -23.76
N SER A 254 10.33 0.32 -23.01
CA SER A 254 11.28 -0.78 -23.14
C SER A 254 12.07 -0.98 -21.85
N ALA A 255 12.87 -2.04 -21.77
CA ALA A 255 13.79 -2.28 -20.65
C ALA A 255 14.78 -1.12 -20.44
N ALA A 256 15.13 -0.40 -21.51
CA ALA A 256 16.10 0.70 -21.47
C ALA A 256 15.56 1.95 -20.74
N ASP A 257 14.25 2.05 -20.55
CA ASP A 257 13.63 3.17 -19.81
C ASP A 257 13.66 2.95 -18.29
N ILE A 258 14.04 1.75 -17.83
CA ILE A 258 14.27 1.46 -16.42
C ILE A 258 15.66 2.01 -16.05
N PRO A 259 15.77 2.93 -15.08
CA PRO A 259 17.06 3.50 -14.70
C PRO A 259 18.06 2.43 -14.24
N GLU A 260 19.34 2.66 -14.52
CA GLU A 260 20.41 1.83 -13.99
C GLU A 260 20.37 1.78 -12.45
N GLY A 261 20.46 0.57 -11.89
CA GLY A 261 20.35 0.32 -10.45
C GLY A 261 18.93 0.33 -9.88
N ASP A 262 17.89 0.52 -10.71
CA ASP A 262 16.50 0.40 -10.27
C ASP A 262 16.13 -1.05 -9.98
N VAL A 263 15.52 -1.30 -8.82
CA VAL A 263 15.13 -2.65 -8.36
C VAL A 263 14.19 -3.38 -9.32
N ARG A 264 13.42 -2.63 -10.14
CA ARG A 264 12.52 -3.20 -11.15
C ARG A 264 13.28 -4.00 -12.20
N SER A 265 14.53 -3.65 -12.50
CA SER A 265 15.38 -4.41 -13.43
C SER A 265 15.64 -5.85 -12.96
N HIS A 266 15.49 -6.12 -11.66
CA HIS A 266 15.64 -7.45 -11.06
C HIS A 266 14.33 -8.21 -10.89
N MET A 267 13.18 -7.65 -11.31
CA MET A 267 11.89 -8.33 -11.27
C MET A 267 11.65 -9.06 -12.58
N ASP A 268 11.29 -10.34 -12.54
CA ASP A 268 11.12 -11.15 -13.76
C ASP A 268 10.16 -10.49 -14.75
N ARG A 269 9.04 -9.91 -14.30
CA ARG A 269 8.08 -9.20 -15.17
C ARG A 269 8.65 -8.00 -15.93
N LEU A 270 9.67 -7.34 -15.39
CA LEU A 270 10.19 -6.07 -15.90
C LEU A 270 11.61 -6.21 -16.44
N ASN A 271 12.17 -7.41 -16.42
CA ASN A 271 13.47 -7.67 -17.00
C ASN A 271 13.42 -7.57 -18.54
N LYS A 272 14.61 -7.55 -19.15
CA LYS A 272 14.79 -7.43 -20.61
C LYS A 272 14.08 -8.51 -21.44
N ASP A 273 13.84 -9.69 -20.87
CA ASP A 273 13.28 -10.83 -21.59
C ASP A 273 11.74 -10.81 -21.59
N ASN A 274 11.11 -10.24 -20.55
CA ASN A 274 9.67 -10.28 -20.36
C ASN A 274 8.95 -8.94 -20.56
N ILE A 275 9.66 -7.80 -20.42
CA ILE A 275 9.01 -6.48 -20.40
C ILE A 275 8.25 -6.17 -21.69
N ALA A 276 8.81 -6.57 -22.85
CA ALA A 276 8.17 -6.33 -24.14
C ALA A 276 6.81 -7.04 -24.23
N LYS A 277 6.73 -8.28 -23.73
CA LYS A 277 5.47 -9.03 -23.65
C LYS A 277 4.48 -8.33 -22.72
N ASN A 278 4.91 -7.94 -21.52
CA ASN A 278 4.04 -7.29 -20.54
C ASN A 278 3.55 -5.89 -20.97
N LEU A 279 4.31 -5.19 -21.80
CA LEU A 279 3.91 -3.92 -22.40
C LEU A 279 2.80 -4.06 -23.44
N GLU A 280 2.57 -5.25 -24.02
CA GLU A 280 1.41 -5.49 -24.90
C GLU A 280 0.11 -5.15 -24.16
N LEU A 281 -0.05 -5.61 -22.91
CA LEU A 281 -1.22 -5.28 -22.10
C LEU A 281 -1.30 -3.77 -21.80
N ALA A 282 -0.17 -3.11 -21.51
CA ALA A 282 -0.17 -1.66 -21.28
C ALA A 282 -0.65 -0.89 -22.53
N ASN A 283 -0.26 -1.33 -23.73
CA ASN A 283 -0.68 -0.73 -24.99
C ASN A 283 -2.19 -0.87 -25.22
N GLU A 284 -2.80 -1.96 -24.78
CA GLU A 284 -4.26 -2.10 -24.81
C GLU A 284 -4.96 -1.05 -23.95
N PHE A 285 -4.44 -0.79 -22.74
CA PHE A 285 -4.95 0.28 -21.88
C PHE A 285 -4.76 1.66 -22.53
N VAL A 286 -3.66 1.90 -23.24
CA VAL A 286 -3.44 3.14 -24.00
C VAL A 286 -4.54 3.33 -25.05
N GLN A 287 -4.79 2.32 -25.88
CA GLN A 287 -5.80 2.40 -26.94
C GLN A 287 -7.21 2.61 -26.39
N LEU A 288 -7.55 1.96 -25.26
CA LEU A 288 -8.85 2.11 -24.64
C LEU A 288 -9.04 3.45 -23.94
N ALA A 289 -7.98 3.98 -23.32
CA ALA A 289 -8.00 5.28 -22.66
C ALA A 289 -8.24 6.43 -23.65
N GLU A 290 -7.70 6.33 -24.87
CA GLU A 290 -7.93 7.30 -25.95
C GLU A 290 -9.37 7.32 -26.47
N LYS A 291 -10.10 6.21 -26.34
CA LYS A 291 -11.50 6.08 -26.75
C LYS A 291 -12.48 6.64 -25.72
N GLN A 292 -12.03 6.88 -24.48
CA GLN A 292 -12.89 7.43 -23.43
C GLN A 292 -13.27 8.89 -23.73
N SER A 293 -14.47 9.29 -23.29
CA SER A 293 -14.97 10.67 -23.38
C SER A 293 -15.51 11.12 -22.03
N PRO A 294 -14.83 12.05 -21.31
CA PRO A 294 -13.55 12.68 -21.67
C PRO A 294 -12.40 11.66 -21.74
N LYS A 295 -11.33 12.02 -22.47
CA LYS A 295 -10.10 11.22 -22.52
C LYS A 295 -9.50 11.11 -21.13
N VAL A 296 -8.97 9.94 -20.82
CA VAL A 296 -8.29 9.64 -19.55
C VAL A 296 -6.88 9.13 -19.84
N THR A 297 -5.99 9.13 -18.85
CA THR A 297 -4.68 8.49 -19.00
C THR A 297 -4.79 6.97 -18.85
N PRO A 298 -3.84 6.17 -19.36
CA PRO A 298 -3.85 4.71 -19.16
C PRO A 298 -3.77 4.34 -17.67
N ALA A 299 -3.04 5.14 -16.87
CA ALA A 299 -2.99 5.01 -15.42
C ALA A 299 -4.37 5.26 -14.79
N GLN A 300 -5.06 6.35 -15.16
CA GLN A 300 -6.42 6.61 -14.68
C GLN A 300 -7.39 5.50 -15.06
N LEU A 301 -7.32 4.99 -16.30
CA LEU A 301 -8.16 3.88 -16.74
C LEU A 301 -7.92 2.61 -15.90
N GLY A 302 -6.67 2.26 -15.63
CA GLY A 302 -6.32 1.12 -14.78
C GLY A 302 -6.77 1.27 -13.34
N LEU A 303 -6.64 2.46 -12.76
CA LEU A 303 -7.11 2.76 -11.42
C LEU A 303 -8.64 2.71 -11.34
N ALA A 304 -9.34 3.31 -12.30
CA ALA A 304 -10.81 3.27 -12.39
C ALA A 304 -11.32 1.83 -12.58
N TRP A 305 -10.61 1.02 -13.38
CA TRP A 305 -10.92 -0.40 -13.54
C TRP A 305 -10.83 -1.16 -12.22
N LEU A 306 -9.75 -0.96 -11.44
CA LEU A 306 -9.63 -1.58 -10.12
C LEU A 306 -10.76 -1.16 -9.17
N VAL A 307 -11.08 0.14 -9.12
CA VAL A 307 -12.21 0.66 -8.32
C VAL A 307 -13.54 0.02 -8.74
N ALA A 308 -13.76 -0.18 -10.05
CA ALA A 308 -14.97 -0.80 -10.58
C ALA A 308 -15.01 -2.34 -10.40
N SER A 309 -13.87 -2.98 -10.17
CA SER A 309 -13.77 -4.45 -10.06
C SER A 309 -14.20 -5.00 -8.70
N SER A 310 -14.35 -4.17 -7.67
CA SER A 310 -14.94 -4.57 -6.39
C SER A 310 -15.38 -3.37 -5.57
N LYS A 311 -16.44 -3.53 -4.77
CA LYS A 311 -16.92 -2.45 -3.88
C LYS A 311 -15.93 -2.10 -2.76
N VAL A 312 -14.99 -3.00 -2.42
CA VAL A 312 -13.98 -2.80 -1.36
C VAL A 312 -12.59 -2.46 -1.89
N MET A 313 -12.40 -2.34 -3.21
CA MET A 313 -11.09 -2.05 -3.79
C MET A 313 -10.73 -0.57 -3.65
N ILE A 314 -9.53 -0.31 -3.11
CA ILE A 314 -8.90 1.01 -2.99
C ILE A 314 -7.48 0.93 -3.58
N PRO A 315 -7.27 1.32 -4.84
CA PRO A 315 -5.92 1.43 -5.40
C PRO A 315 -5.01 2.37 -4.59
N LEU A 316 -3.75 1.96 -4.42
CA LEU A 316 -2.71 2.67 -3.68
C LEU A 316 -1.53 3.04 -4.61
N PRO A 317 -1.71 3.96 -5.58
CA PRO A 317 -0.60 4.46 -6.39
C PRO A 317 0.32 5.38 -5.57
N GLY A 318 1.62 5.35 -5.89
CA GLY A 318 2.61 6.28 -5.36
C GLY A 318 3.22 7.14 -6.46
N THR A 319 3.62 8.37 -6.12
CA THR A 319 4.34 9.28 -7.02
C THR A 319 5.01 10.41 -6.24
N SER A 320 6.03 11.04 -6.83
CA SER A 320 6.68 12.25 -6.32
C SER A 320 6.23 13.52 -7.05
N LYS A 321 5.24 13.43 -7.95
CA LYS A 321 4.76 14.55 -8.76
C LYS A 321 3.32 14.92 -8.43
N ALA A 322 3.11 16.15 -7.98
CA ALA A 322 1.81 16.66 -7.55
C ALA A 322 0.72 16.54 -8.63
N SER A 323 1.05 16.77 -9.90
CA SER A 323 0.10 16.59 -11.01
C SER A 323 -0.38 15.14 -11.12
N ARG A 324 0.52 14.16 -10.97
CA ARG A 324 0.18 12.72 -10.99
C ARG A 324 -0.59 12.30 -9.75
N ALA A 325 -0.28 12.86 -8.58
CA ALA A 325 -1.02 12.58 -7.36
C ALA A 325 -2.50 12.97 -7.50
N LYS A 326 -2.76 14.17 -8.02
CA LYS A 326 -4.11 14.65 -8.32
C LYS A 326 -4.79 13.82 -9.43
N GLU A 327 -4.10 13.59 -10.54
CA GLU A 327 -4.62 12.78 -11.67
C GLU A 327 -5.03 11.37 -11.22
N ASN A 328 -4.22 10.73 -10.37
CA ASN A 328 -4.50 9.39 -9.84
C ASN A 328 -5.70 9.39 -8.89
N ALA A 329 -5.82 10.38 -8.00
CA ALA A 329 -6.95 10.48 -7.09
C ALA A 329 -8.28 10.65 -7.85
N GLU A 330 -8.28 11.51 -8.88
CA GLU A 330 -9.43 11.76 -9.75
C GLU A 330 -9.93 10.51 -10.48
N ALA A 331 -9.10 9.45 -10.60
CA ALA A 331 -9.50 8.19 -11.21
C ALA A 331 -10.69 7.52 -10.51
N ALA A 332 -10.87 7.73 -9.20
CA ALA A 332 -12.02 7.20 -8.47
C ALA A 332 -13.37 7.80 -8.91
N ALA A 333 -13.37 8.96 -9.57
CA ALA A 333 -14.59 9.59 -10.08
C ALA A 333 -14.95 9.14 -11.51
N ILE A 334 -14.05 8.40 -12.19
CA ILE A 334 -14.28 7.91 -13.55
C ILE A 334 -15.27 6.75 -13.50
N LYS A 335 -16.38 6.89 -14.22
CA LYS A 335 -17.35 5.81 -14.42
C LYS A 335 -17.04 5.11 -15.73
N LEU A 336 -16.66 3.84 -15.66
CA LEU A 336 -16.51 3.01 -16.84
C LEU A 336 -17.89 2.57 -17.32
N ASP A 337 -18.16 2.72 -18.62
CA ASP A 337 -19.32 2.06 -19.21
C ASP A 337 -19.12 0.54 -19.27
N ASP A 338 -20.22 -0.20 -19.38
CA ASP A 338 -20.21 -1.66 -19.35
C ASP A 338 -19.38 -2.23 -20.51
N GLN A 339 -19.36 -1.57 -21.67
CA GLN A 339 -18.59 -2.00 -22.82
C GLN A 339 -17.08 -1.95 -22.53
N THR A 340 -16.59 -0.80 -22.07
CA THR A 340 -15.19 -0.59 -21.71
C THR A 340 -14.77 -1.51 -20.58
N LYS A 341 -15.61 -1.64 -19.53
CA LYS A 341 -15.33 -2.53 -18.39
C LYS A 341 -15.19 -3.98 -18.84
N ASN A 342 -16.13 -4.47 -19.66
CA ASN A 342 -16.09 -5.84 -20.18
C ASN A 342 -14.88 -6.07 -21.09
N GLU A 343 -14.53 -5.10 -21.95
CA GLU A 343 -13.36 -5.20 -22.81
C GLU A 343 -12.06 -5.26 -22.00
N LEU A 344 -11.91 -4.42 -20.96
CA LEU A 344 -10.78 -4.48 -20.04
C LEU A 344 -10.71 -5.82 -19.30
N ASP A 345 -11.83 -6.31 -18.76
CA ASP A 345 -11.89 -7.60 -18.07
C ASP A 345 -11.44 -8.76 -18.95
N GLN A 346 -11.88 -8.78 -20.21
CA GLN A 346 -11.48 -9.80 -21.17
C GLN A 346 -9.98 -9.73 -21.47
N LYS A 347 -9.46 -8.54 -21.78
CA LYS A 347 -8.04 -8.35 -22.09
C LYS A 347 -7.15 -8.75 -20.92
N VAL A 348 -7.50 -8.31 -19.71
CA VAL A 348 -6.76 -8.64 -18.49
C VAL A 348 -6.81 -10.14 -18.19
N LYS A 349 -7.99 -10.77 -18.29
CA LYS A 349 -8.16 -12.22 -18.01
C LYS A 349 -7.45 -13.12 -19.02
N GLN A 350 -7.40 -12.72 -20.30
CA GLN A 350 -6.76 -13.50 -21.36
C GLN A 350 -5.25 -13.30 -21.42
N PHE A 351 -4.75 -12.20 -20.86
CA PHE A 351 -3.35 -11.87 -20.93
C PHE A 351 -2.50 -12.81 -20.05
N LYS A 352 -1.56 -13.51 -20.68
CA LYS A 352 -0.57 -14.32 -19.97
C LYS A 352 0.64 -13.46 -19.60
N VAL A 353 0.72 -13.08 -18.33
CA VAL A 353 1.86 -12.34 -17.78
C VAL A 353 3.16 -13.12 -17.95
N ALA A 354 4.19 -12.46 -18.47
CA ALA A 354 5.51 -13.03 -18.63
C ALA A 354 6.36 -12.78 -17.38
N GLY A 355 6.96 -13.83 -16.81
CA GLY A 355 7.75 -13.74 -15.58
C GLY A 355 6.93 -13.62 -14.28
N GLY A 356 7.57 -13.93 -13.14
CA GLY A 356 6.99 -13.78 -11.81
C GLY A 356 7.04 -12.34 -11.26
N ARG A 357 6.33 -12.09 -10.15
CA ARG A 357 6.36 -10.79 -9.41
C ARG A 357 7.80 -10.36 -9.07
N TYR A 358 8.60 -11.32 -8.62
CA TYR A 358 10.00 -11.18 -8.25
C TYR A 358 10.82 -12.27 -8.94
N ASN A 359 12.15 -12.13 -8.96
CA ASN A 359 13.04 -13.19 -9.46
C ASN A 359 13.08 -14.43 -8.55
N GLU A 360 13.68 -15.50 -9.05
CA GLU A 360 13.80 -16.78 -8.33
C GLU A 360 14.46 -16.64 -6.96
N ALA A 361 15.55 -15.88 -6.87
CA ALA A 361 16.27 -15.67 -5.61
C ALA A 361 15.38 -15.00 -4.55
N ALA A 362 14.59 -14.00 -4.94
CA ALA A 362 13.64 -13.34 -4.06
C ALA A 362 12.46 -14.25 -3.67
N ARG A 363 11.96 -15.09 -4.59
CA ARG A 363 10.90 -16.07 -4.29
C ARG A 363 11.36 -17.14 -3.30
N ASN A 364 12.62 -17.54 -3.37
CA ASN A 364 13.21 -18.52 -2.44
C ASN A 364 13.58 -17.90 -1.09
N ASN A 365 13.52 -16.57 -0.94
CA ASN A 365 13.69 -15.90 0.34
C ASN A 365 12.33 -15.77 1.04
N HIS A 366 12.04 -16.72 1.93
CA HIS A 366 10.81 -16.78 2.73
C HIS A 366 10.51 -15.51 3.54
N ALA A 367 11.49 -14.63 3.76
CA ALA A 367 11.27 -13.37 4.46
C ALA A 367 10.71 -12.24 3.57
N LEU A 368 10.84 -12.37 2.24
CA LEU A 368 10.32 -11.41 1.26
C LEU A 368 8.94 -11.79 0.72
N MET A 369 8.58 -13.08 0.82
CA MET A 369 7.32 -13.67 0.35
C MET A 369 6.67 -14.40 1.53
N GLY A 370 5.70 -13.75 2.18
CA GLY A 370 5.01 -14.25 3.37
C GLY A 370 4.14 -15.48 3.14
#